data_AF-A0A034VNB3-F1
#
_entry.id   AF-A0A034VNB3-F1
#
_cell.length_a   1.000
_cell.length_b   1.000
_cell.length_c   1.000
_cell.angle_alpha   90.00
_cell.angle_beta   90.00
_cell.angle_gamma   90.00
#
_symmetry.space_group_name_H-M   'P 1'
#
loop_
_entity.id
_entity.type
_entity.pdbx_description
1 polymer ?
#
loop_
_entity_poly.entity_id
_entity_poly.type
_entity_poly.pdbx_seq_one_letter_code
_entity_poly.pdbx_strand_id
1 'polypeptide(L)'
;WLFFKTSIPTPTELMPIPKLCLSGKEPVKGATIEMQQIELPPNMSLWPSFHNGVAAGLKISPNARDVDSTWIVYNKPKGQEDVSTEHAGFLMGLGLNGHLKTLSFMSIYEYLVKCEEMTSVGLLLGISATHRGTMDTTTTKLLSVHIEALLPTTALELDIPQNIQVASLMGIGFLYQGSAKRHIAEVLLQEVGRPPGPEMENSVERESYALTAGLALGLVTLGLGESPAGLLDLQIPDTLHYYMVGGNKRQLSGSQKEKYKLPSFQVREGDNVNIDVTAPGATLALGLMFFNTGNRAVAEWMNPPNTHYLLDLVRPDLLMLRTIARGLILWSDIRSDADWLFGQFPSNFKIDLERPYYWGDKYETSVDYESEAQAWCNVIAGASFCMGLKYAGSENQEAFKTLHKALKTFIGFQSKHV
;
A
#
# COMPACT_ATOMS: atom_id res chain seq x y z
N TRP A 1 24.38 6.63 7.79
CA TRP A 1 24.24 7.42 6.55
C TRP A 1 23.32 6.68 5.60
N LEU A 2 22.25 7.30 5.14
CA LEU A 2 21.35 6.77 4.13
C LEU A 2 21.96 7.08 2.75
N PHE A 3 22.09 6.09 1.86
CA PHE A 3 22.67 6.27 0.53
C PHE A 3 21.60 6.08 -0.53
N PHE A 4 21.28 7.14 -1.29
CA PHE A 4 20.29 7.12 -2.37
C PHE A 4 20.84 7.87 -3.58
N LYS A 5 20.95 7.19 -4.72
CA LYS A 5 21.46 7.74 -5.99
C LYS A 5 22.86 8.38 -5.91
N THR A 6 23.71 7.84 -5.05
CA THR A 6 25.04 8.40 -4.74
C THR A 6 26.20 7.72 -5.47
N SER A 7 26.06 6.46 -5.92
CA SER A 7 27.17 5.69 -6.50
C SER A 7 27.00 5.45 -7.99
N ILE A 8 28.11 5.50 -8.74
CA ILE A 8 28.19 5.05 -10.13
C ILE A 8 29.01 3.76 -10.11
N PRO A 9 28.40 2.59 -10.40
CA PRO A 9 29.10 1.33 -10.40
C PRO A 9 30.07 1.25 -11.58
N THR A 10 31.23 0.64 -11.36
CA THR A 10 32.13 0.25 -12.46
C THR A 10 31.63 -1.05 -13.10
N PRO A 11 31.53 -1.15 -14.43
CA PRO A 11 30.93 -2.31 -15.11
C PRO A 11 31.70 -3.63 -14.91
N THR A 12 32.94 -3.58 -14.43
CA THR A 12 33.76 -4.78 -14.16
C THR A 12 33.56 -5.37 -12.77
N GLU A 13 32.87 -4.67 -11.86
CA GLU A 13 32.71 -5.10 -10.47
C GLU A 13 31.25 -5.50 -10.17
N LEU A 14 31.10 -6.53 -9.33
CA LEU A 14 29.83 -6.85 -8.69
C LEU A 14 29.49 -5.74 -7.70
N MET A 15 28.24 -5.32 -7.64
CA MET A 15 27.80 -4.34 -6.65
C MET A 15 27.82 -5.01 -5.25
N PRO A 16 28.66 -4.54 -4.30
CA PRO A 16 28.73 -5.15 -2.98
C PRO A 16 27.45 -4.88 -2.17
N ILE A 17 26.57 -5.86 -2.10
CA ILE A 17 25.43 -5.83 -1.17
C ILE A 17 25.99 -6.05 0.25
N PRO A 18 25.81 -5.09 1.18
CA PRO A 18 26.32 -5.24 2.53
C PRO A 18 25.56 -6.38 3.21
N LYS A 19 26.26 -7.32 3.86
CA LYS A 19 25.60 -8.43 4.55
C LYS A 19 24.76 -7.92 5.72
N LEU A 20 23.51 -8.36 5.80
CA LEU A 20 22.65 -8.09 6.95
C LEU A 20 22.98 -9.06 8.09
N CYS A 21 23.79 -8.61 9.05
CA CYS A 21 24.18 -9.44 10.19
C CYS A 21 23.17 -9.33 11.34
N LEU A 22 22.52 -10.44 11.71
CA LEU A 22 21.66 -10.56 12.88
C LEU A 22 22.43 -11.13 14.10
N SER A 23 23.68 -10.73 14.27
CA SER A 23 24.57 -11.21 15.34
C SER A 23 24.80 -10.12 16.39
N GLY A 24 24.69 -10.48 17.67
CA GLY A 24 25.07 -9.62 18.78
C GLY A 24 26.53 -9.82 19.17
N LYS A 25 27.15 -8.82 19.80
CA LYS A 25 28.45 -8.98 20.47
C LYS A 25 28.31 -8.67 21.95
N GLU A 26 28.77 -9.59 22.79
CA GLU A 26 28.80 -9.38 24.24
C GLU A 26 29.81 -8.27 24.59
N PRO A 27 29.45 -7.27 25.41
CA PRO A 27 30.30 -6.11 25.69
C PRO A 27 31.60 -6.46 26.43
N VAL A 28 31.62 -7.53 27.24
CA VAL A 28 32.77 -7.84 28.10
C VAL A 28 33.77 -8.79 27.45
N LYS A 29 33.29 -9.87 26.82
CA LYS A 29 34.15 -10.91 26.23
C LYS A 29 34.29 -10.81 24.71
N GLY A 30 33.48 -9.97 24.07
CA GLY A 30 33.44 -9.86 22.61
C GLY A 30 32.93 -11.12 21.91
N ALA A 31 32.32 -12.06 22.64
CA ALA A 31 31.74 -13.26 22.07
C ALA A 31 30.58 -12.90 21.13
N THR A 32 30.59 -13.47 19.92
CA THR A 32 29.50 -13.33 18.97
C THR A 32 28.34 -14.23 19.42
N ILE A 33 27.19 -13.62 19.64
CA ILE A 33 25.94 -14.31 19.96
C ILE A 33 25.13 -14.36 18.66
N GLU A 34 24.97 -15.56 18.12
CA GLU A 34 24.11 -15.82 16.96
C GLU A 34 22.73 -16.30 17.44
N MET A 35 21.66 -15.93 16.73
CA MET A 35 20.28 -16.19 17.14
C MET A 35 19.83 -17.66 16.99
N GLN A 36 20.74 -18.60 16.80
CA GLN A 36 20.45 -20.02 16.51
C GLN A 36 19.77 -20.78 17.67
N GLN A 37 19.81 -20.25 18.90
CA GLN A 37 19.30 -20.92 20.10
C GLN A 37 17.82 -20.62 20.41
N ILE A 38 17.14 -19.84 19.56
CA ILE A 38 15.72 -19.47 19.73
C ILE A 38 14.94 -20.04 18.54
N GLU A 39 13.78 -20.65 18.78
CA GLU A 39 12.87 -21.05 17.71
C GLU A 39 12.34 -19.78 17.01
N LEU A 40 12.86 -19.51 15.81
CA LEU A 40 12.48 -18.36 15.00
C LEU A 40 11.54 -18.79 13.88
N PRO A 41 10.61 -17.92 13.45
CA PRO A 41 9.85 -18.16 12.24
C PRO A 41 10.80 -18.35 11.04
N PRO A 42 10.59 -19.37 10.19
CA PRO A 42 11.51 -19.71 9.09
C PRO A 42 11.62 -18.61 8.02
N ASN A 43 10.65 -17.70 7.95
CA ASN A 43 10.56 -16.61 6.97
C ASN A 43 11.00 -15.23 7.52
N MET A 44 11.54 -15.16 8.74
CA MET A 44 11.88 -13.89 9.40
C MET A 44 12.92 -13.05 8.62
N SER A 45 13.87 -13.69 7.95
CA SER A 45 14.96 -13.02 7.21
C SER A 45 14.56 -12.58 5.79
N LEU A 46 13.46 -13.09 5.25
CA LEU A 46 13.10 -12.94 3.83
C LEU A 46 12.89 -11.47 3.41
N TRP A 47 11.99 -10.75 4.08
CA TRP A 47 11.71 -9.33 3.80
C TRP A 47 12.87 -8.39 4.17
N PRO A 48 13.55 -8.55 5.33
CA PRO A 48 14.75 -7.77 5.64
C PRO A 48 15.86 -7.90 4.60
N SER A 49 16.16 -9.12 4.13
CA SER A 49 17.15 -9.37 3.08
C SER A 49 16.73 -8.77 1.73
N PHE A 50 15.44 -8.87 1.38
CA PHE A 50 14.90 -8.18 0.20
C PHE A 50 15.08 -6.66 0.29
N HIS A 51 14.71 -6.03 1.42
CA HIS A 51 14.91 -4.59 1.62
C HIS A 51 16.39 -4.19 1.59
N ASN A 52 17.29 -5.03 2.10
CA ASN A 52 18.74 -4.83 2.01
C ASN A 52 19.22 -4.79 0.54
N GLY A 53 18.70 -5.71 -0.28
CA GLY A 53 18.89 -5.72 -1.73
C GLY A 53 18.37 -4.46 -2.42
N VAL A 54 17.14 -4.03 -2.11
CA VAL A 54 16.54 -2.79 -2.63
C VAL A 54 17.41 -1.59 -2.25
N ALA A 55 17.85 -1.50 -1.00
CA ALA A 55 18.70 -0.44 -0.52
C ALA A 55 20.04 -0.40 -1.27
N ALA A 56 20.64 -1.56 -1.58
CA ALA A 56 21.85 -1.63 -2.39
C ALA A 56 21.59 -1.16 -3.85
N GLY A 57 20.47 -1.55 -4.45
CA GLY A 57 20.08 -1.12 -5.80
C GLY A 57 19.80 0.37 -5.91
N LEU A 58 19.15 0.96 -4.90
CA LEU A 58 18.82 2.39 -4.85
C LEU A 58 20.04 3.31 -4.67
N LYS A 59 21.20 2.78 -4.26
CA LYS A 59 22.45 3.56 -4.23
C LYS A 59 22.90 3.99 -5.61
N ILE A 60 22.57 3.20 -6.63
CA ILE A 60 23.00 3.44 -8.02
C ILE A 60 22.32 4.72 -8.53
N SER A 61 23.12 5.59 -9.14
CA SER A 61 22.60 6.80 -9.77
C SER A 61 21.77 6.46 -11.02
N PRO A 62 20.65 7.15 -11.29
CA PRO A 62 19.89 7.00 -12.55
C PRO A 62 20.72 7.37 -13.78
N ASN A 63 21.79 8.15 -13.61
CA ASN A 63 22.66 8.59 -14.71
C ASN A 63 23.76 7.58 -15.06
N ALA A 64 23.87 6.45 -14.33
CA ALA A 64 24.82 5.40 -14.65
C ALA A 64 24.44 4.75 -15.99
N ARG A 65 25.26 4.97 -17.03
CA ARG A 65 25.02 4.43 -18.38
C ARG A 65 25.57 3.03 -18.57
N ASP A 66 26.44 2.58 -17.66
CA ASP A 66 27.18 1.32 -17.78
C ASP A 66 26.42 0.12 -17.18
N VAL A 67 25.11 0.28 -16.91
CA VAL A 67 24.23 -0.77 -16.38
C VAL A 67 23.51 -1.46 -17.54
N ASP A 68 24.22 -2.37 -18.18
CA ASP A 68 23.68 -3.19 -19.28
C ASP A 68 23.00 -4.47 -18.77
N SER A 69 22.15 -5.08 -19.61
CA SER A 69 21.49 -6.36 -19.34
C SER A 69 22.46 -7.45 -18.86
N THR A 70 23.68 -7.46 -19.40
CA THR A 70 24.75 -8.40 -19.03
C THR A 70 25.28 -8.15 -17.63
N TRP A 71 25.42 -6.89 -17.22
CA TRP A 71 25.86 -6.53 -15.87
C TRP A 71 24.80 -6.90 -14.82
N ILE A 72 23.52 -6.69 -15.13
CA ILE A 72 22.42 -7.10 -14.24
C ILE A 72 22.45 -8.62 -14.01
N VAL A 73 22.61 -9.40 -15.08
CA VAL A 73 22.71 -10.87 -14.99
C VAL A 73 24.01 -11.31 -14.31
N TYR A 74 25.10 -10.56 -14.48
CA TYR A 74 26.37 -10.83 -13.82
C TYR A 74 26.28 -10.71 -12.29
N ASN A 75 25.46 -9.78 -11.79
CA ASN A 75 25.18 -9.63 -10.35
C ASN A 75 24.35 -10.76 -9.75
N LYS A 76 23.85 -11.71 -10.56
CA LYS A 76 23.10 -12.86 -10.07
C LYS A 76 24.00 -13.75 -9.20
N PRO A 77 23.68 -13.96 -7.91
CA PRO A 77 24.50 -14.77 -7.03
C PRO A 77 24.45 -16.23 -7.47
N LYS A 78 25.63 -16.83 -7.61
CA LYS A 78 25.78 -18.25 -7.96
C LYS A 78 25.89 -19.05 -6.65
N GLY A 79 24.78 -19.59 -6.16
CA GLY A 79 24.82 -20.76 -5.26
C GLY A 79 24.16 -20.72 -3.88
N GLN A 80 23.28 -19.76 -3.55
CA GLN A 80 22.54 -19.77 -2.27
C GLN A 80 21.12 -19.19 -2.43
N GLU A 81 20.10 -19.87 -1.90
CA GLU A 81 18.69 -19.41 -1.90
C GLU A 81 18.52 -18.07 -1.16
N ASP A 82 19.21 -17.88 -0.03
CA ASP A 82 19.18 -16.62 0.74
C ASP A 82 19.63 -15.42 -0.08
N VAL A 83 20.66 -15.58 -0.92
CA VAL A 83 21.19 -14.50 -1.76
C VAL A 83 20.27 -14.22 -2.94
N SER A 84 19.39 -15.17 -3.31
CA SER A 84 18.35 -14.92 -4.32
C SER A 84 17.36 -13.85 -3.86
N THR A 85 17.03 -13.80 -2.57
CA THR A 85 16.13 -12.78 -2.01
C THR A 85 16.75 -11.37 -2.02
N GLU A 86 18.05 -11.26 -1.74
CA GLU A 86 18.77 -9.98 -1.85
C GLU A 86 18.86 -9.53 -3.32
N HIS A 87 19.12 -10.46 -4.24
CA HIS A 87 19.12 -10.17 -5.68
C HIS A 87 17.75 -9.73 -6.19
N ALA A 88 16.67 -10.34 -5.70
CA ALA A 88 15.31 -9.93 -6.01
C ALA A 88 15.03 -8.47 -5.62
N GLY A 89 15.44 -8.08 -4.41
CA GLY A 89 15.35 -6.69 -3.96
C GLY A 89 16.23 -5.75 -4.80
N PHE A 90 17.43 -6.19 -5.15
CA PHE A 90 18.33 -5.44 -6.02
C PHE A 90 17.72 -5.15 -7.39
N LEU A 91 17.04 -6.14 -8.01
CA LEU A 91 16.30 -5.96 -9.27
C LEU A 91 15.19 -4.90 -9.14
N MET A 92 14.43 -4.92 -8.04
CA MET A 92 13.41 -3.88 -7.79
C MET A 92 14.03 -2.49 -7.67
N GLY A 93 15.15 -2.36 -6.94
CA GLY A 93 15.88 -1.10 -6.78
C GLY A 93 16.41 -0.55 -8.12
N LEU A 94 16.93 -1.42 -8.99
CA LEU A 94 17.32 -1.05 -10.35
C LEU A 94 16.11 -0.58 -11.18
N GLY A 95 14.95 -1.21 -11.00
CA GLY A 95 13.72 -0.83 -11.70
C GLY A 95 13.19 0.53 -11.27
N LEU A 96 13.22 0.83 -9.97
CA LEU A 96 12.86 2.15 -9.45
C LEU A 96 13.81 3.26 -9.96
N ASN A 97 15.06 2.91 -10.26
CA ASN A 97 16.02 3.82 -10.89
C ASN A 97 15.86 3.94 -12.41
N GLY A 98 15.03 3.08 -13.04
CA GLY A 98 14.78 3.07 -14.47
C GLY A 98 15.77 2.27 -15.31
N HIS A 99 16.70 1.54 -14.67
CA HIS A 99 17.74 0.76 -15.36
C HIS A 99 17.21 -0.55 -15.95
N LEU A 100 16.03 -1.02 -15.54
CA LEU A 100 15.43 -2.25 -16.09
C LEU A 100 14.93 -2.10 -17.54
N LYS A 101 14.94 -0.90 -18.14
CA LYS A 101 14.60 -0.73 -19.58
C LYS A 101 15.58 -1.46 -20.50
N THR A 102 16.83 -1.62 -20.06
CA THR A 102 17.90 -2.24 -20.87
C THR A 102 17.87 -3.76 -20.80
N LEU A 103 17.10 -4.34 -19.87
CA LEU A 103 17.03 -5.78 -19.66
C LEU A 103 16.31 -6.47 -20.82
N SER A 104 16.93 -7.52 -21.37
CA SER A 104 16.34 -8.27 -22.47
C SER A 104 15.11 -9.07 -22.04
N PHE A 105 14.13 -9.24 -22.94
CA PHE A 105 12.94 -10.07 -22.70
C PHE A 105 13.30 -11.52 -22.34
N MET A 106 14.36 -12.08 -22.93
CA MET A 106 14.84 -13.43 -22.61
C MET A 106 15.33 -13.52 -21.16
N SER A 107 16.06 -12.52 -20.67
CA SER A 107 16.50 -12.48 -19.27
C SER A 107 15.31 -12.36 -18.31
N ILE A 108 14.30 -11.55 -18.65
CA ILE A 108 13.05 -11.43 -17.86
C ILE A 108 12.36 -12.80 -17.76
N TYR A 109 12.23 -13.50 -18.88
CA TYR A 109 11.65 -14.84 -18.92
C TYR A 109 12.44 -15.84 -18.06
N GLU A 110 13.78 -15.84 -18.15
CA GLU A 110 14.63 -16.72 -17.32
C GLU A 110 14.48 -16.49 -15.81
N TYR A 111 14.20 -15.25 -15.39
CA TYR A 111 13.90 -14.95 -13.99
C TYR A 111 12.51 -15.44 -13.57
N LEU A 112 11.49 -15.25 -14.42
CA LEU A 112 10.10 -15.60 -14.10
C LEU A 112 9.81 -17.10 -14.19
N VAL A 113 10.48 -17.83 -15.08
CA VAL A 113 10.30 -19.30 -15.21
C VAL A 113 10.64 -20.04 -13.91
N LYS A 114 11.53 -19.48 -13.10
CA LYS A 114 11.89 -20.07 -11.80
C LYS A 114 10.74 -19.99 -10.78
N CYS A 115 9.74 -19.15 -11.00
CA CYS A 115 8.60 -18.91 -10.11
C CYS A 115 8.98 -18.63 -8.65
N GLU A 116 10.18 -18.10 -8.38
CA GLU A 116 10.55 -17.63 -7.05
C GLU A 116 9.73 -16.37 -6.73
N GLU A 117 9.02 -16.39 -5.60
CA GLU A 117 8.05 -15.36 -5.21
C GLU A 117 8.68 -13.96 -5.12
N MET A 118 9.76 -13.82 -4.32
CA MET A 118 10.42 -12.52 -4.12
C MET A 118 11.03 -11.97 -5.40
N THR A 119 11.66 -12.84 -6.21
CA THR A 119 12.25 -12.47 -7.51
C THR A 119 11.18 -11.95 -8.46
N SER A 120 10.02 -12.61 -8.49
CA SER A 120 8.88 -12.20 -9.30
C SER A 120 8.30 -10.87 -8.82
N VAL A 121 8.08 -10.69 -7.52
CA VAL A 121 7.62 -9.43 -6.91
C VAL A 121 8.55 -8.27 -7.26
N GLY A 122 9.85 -8.45 -7.02
CA GLY A 122 10.85 -7.41 -7.27
C GLY A 122 10.98 -7.03 -8.74
N LEU A 123 10.97 -8.03 -9.63
CA LEU A 123 11.06 -7.81 -11.07
C LEU A 123 9.79 -7.15 -11.63
N LEU A 124 8.60 -7.64 -11.29
CA LEU A 124 7.34 -7.10 -11.80
C LEU A 124 7.10 -5.66 -11.33
N LEU A 125 7.35 -5.35 -10.05
CA LEU A 125 7.29 -3.97 -9.56
C LEU A 125 8.36 -3.08 -10.19
N GLY A 126 9.59 -3.60 -10.33
CA GLY A 126 10.70 -2.88 -10.94
C GLY A 126 10.46 -2.51 -12.41
N ILE A 127 9.99 -3.45 -13.23
CA ILE A 127 9.61 -3.22 -14.63
C ILE A 127 8.44 -2.24 -14.70
N SER A 128 7.42 -2.43 -13.87
CA SER A 128 6.22 -1.57 -13.88
C SER A 128 6.54 -0.12 -13.51
N ALA A 129 7.37 0.09 -12.50
CA ALA A 129 7.83 1.43 -12.12
C ALA A 129 8.67 2.09 -13.21
N THR A 130 9.45 1.30 -13.94
CA THR A 130 10.27 1.76 -15.08
C THR A 130 9.40 2.28 -16.24
N HIS A 131 8.26 1.65 -16.48
CA HIS A 131 7.29 1.96 -17.54
C HIS A 131 6.08 2.76 -17.03
N ARG A 132 6.23 3.47 -15.91
CA ARG A 132 5.14 4.22 -15.30
C ARG A 132 4.53 5.25 -16.26
N GLY A 133 3.21 5.15 -16.47
CA GLY A 133 2.43 6.01 -17.35
C GLY A 133 2.65 5.82 -18.85
N THR A 134 3.42 4.83 -19.31
CA THR A 134 3.70 4.64 -20.75
C THR A 134 2.66 3.79 -21.47
N MET A 135 1.76 3.11 -20.75
CA MET A 135 0.78 2.17 -21.31
C MET A 135 1.40 1.08 -22.22
N ASP A 136 2.61 0.62 -21.88
CA ASP A 136 3.31 -0.35 -22.73
C ASP A 136 2.55 -1.69 -22.80
N THR A 137 2.29 -2.14 -24.02
CA THR A 137 1.51 -3.37 -24.25
C THR A 137 2.31 -4.62 -23.91
N THR A 138 3.65 -4.59 -24.00
CA THR A 138 4.47 -5.76 -23.67
C THR A 138 4.50 -6.00 -22.17
N THR A 139 4.71 -4.95 -21.37
CA THR A 139 4.61 -5.01 -19.91
C THR A 139 3.18 -5.33 -19.46
N THR A 140 2.15 -4.79 -20.13
CA THR A 140 0.75 -5.15 -19.82
C THR A 140 0.52 -6.65 -19.97
N LYS A 141 0.98 -7.26 -21.08
CA LYS A 141 0.83 -8.70 -21.32
C LYS A 141 1.58 -9.53 -20.29
N LEU A 142 2.77 -9.09 -19.89
CA LEU A 142 3.55 -9.73 -18.84
C LEU A 142 2.78 -9.76 -17.52
N LEU A 143 2.24 -8.61 -17.09
CA LEU A 143 1.50 -8.50 -15.83
C LEU A 143 0.14 -9.21 -15.87
N SER A 144 -0.55 -9.21 -17.02
CA SER A 144 -1.86 -9.84 -17.15
C SER A 144 -1.83 -11.36 -16.99
N VAL A 145 -0.68 -12.01 -17.22
CA VAL A 145 -0.54 -13.46 -16.96
C VAL A 145 -0.62 -13.76 -15.47
N HIS A 146 -0.26 -12.80 -14.62
CA HIS A 146 -0.23 -12.94 -13.17
C HIS A 146 -1.52 -12.46 -12.48
N ILE A 147 -2.51 -11.97 -13.23
CA ILE A 147 -3.78 -11.47 -12.71
C ILE A 147 -4.91 -12.23 -13.39
N GLU A 148 -5.60 -13.10 -12.65
CA GLU A 148 -6.67 -13.94 -13.19
C GLU A 148 -7.77 -13.14 -13.91
N ALA A 149 -8.13 -11.97 -13.38
CA ALA A 149 -9.18 -11.13 -13.94
C ALA A 149 -8.86 -10.51 -15.32
N LEU A 150 -7.57 -10.49 -15.69
CA LEU A 150 -7.12 -10.00 -17.00
C LEU A 150 -6.83 -11.14 -17.99
N LEU A 151 -6.90 -12.40 -17.54
CA LEU A 151 -6.72 -13.55 -18.41
C LEU A 151 -7.97 -13.78 -19.28
N PRO A 152 -7.80 -14.22 -20.54
CA PRO A 152 -8.90 -14.71 -21.35
C PRO A 152 -9.60 -15.87 -20.64
N THR A 153 -10.92 -15.99 -20.77
CA THR A 153 -11.73 -17.08 -20.18
C THR A 153 -11.36 -18.49 -20.67
N THR A 154 -10.47 -18.59 -21.67
CA THR A 154 -9.93 -19.85 -22.20
C THR A 154 -8.57 -20.23 -21.61
N ALA A 155 -7.97 -19.37 -20.78
CA ALA A 155 -6.68 -19.63 -20.16
C ALA A 155 -6.80 -20.70 -19.07
N LEU A 156 -5.76 -21.53 -18.93
CA LEU A 156 -5.65 -22.53 -17.87
C LEU A 156 -5.60 -21.81 -16.51
N GLU A 157 -6.22 -22.38 -15.49
CA GLU A 157 -6.07 -21.90 -14.10
C GLU A 157 -4.59 -22.07 -13.69
N LEU A 158 -3.94 -20.95 -13.39
CA LEU A 158 -2.55 -20.91 -12.93
C LEU A 158 -2.57 -20.66 -11.42
N ASP A 159 -1.93 -21.55 -10.66
CA ASP A 159 -1.71 -21.35 -9.24
C ASP A 159 -0.60 -20.30 -9.04
N ILE A 160 -1.01 -19.06 -8.79
CA ILE A 160 -0.12 -17.90 -8.67
C ILE A 160 -0.14 -17.43 -7.21
N PRO A 161 1.02 -17.39 -6.52
CA PRO A 161 1.14 -16.84 -5.17
C PRO A 161 0.57 -15.44 -5.02
N GLN A 162 -0.12 -15.19 -3.90
CA GLN A 162 -0.85 -13.96 -3.64
C GLN A 162 0.03 -12.70 -3.74
N ASN A 163 1.26 -12.73 -3.22
CA ASN A 163 2.16 -11.58 -3.28
C ASN A 163 2.53 -11.18 -4.72
N ILE A 164 2.62 -12.15 -5.63
CA ILE A 164 2.87 -11.89 -7.06
C ILE A 164 1.65 -11.22 -7.68
N GLN A 165 0.43 -11.66 -7.33
CA GLN A 165 -0.80 -11.03 -7.80
C GLN A 165 -0.89 -9.58 -7.32
N VAL A 166 -0.62 -9.33 -6.02
CA VAL A 166 -0.59 -7.98 -5.43
C VAL A 166 0.43 -7.08 -6.13
N ALA A 167 1.67 -7.58 -6.31
CA ALA A 167 2.72 -6.86 -7.01
C ALA A 167 2.34 -6.52 -8.47
N SER A 168 1.71 -7.47 -9.17
CA SER A 168 1.26 -7.31 -10.54
C SER A 168 0.14 -6.27 -10.66
N LEU A 169 -0.79 -6.29 -9.70
CA LEU A 169 -1.92 -5.37 -9.64
C LEU A 169 -1.44 -3.93 -9.43
N MET A 170 -0.50 -3.72 -8.50
CA MET A 170 0.17 -2.43 -8.34
C MET A 170 0.93 -2.02 -9.61
N GLY A 171 1.55 -2.99 -10.27
CA GLY A 171 2.27 -2.78 -11.52
C GLY A 171 1.38 -2.24 -12.65
N ILE A 172 0.17 -2.79 -12.79
CA ILE A 172 -0.87 -2.26 -13.71
C ILE A 172 -1.23 -0.81 -13.34
N GLY A 173 -1.37 -0.52 -12.05
CA GLY A 173 -1.59 0.84 -11.55
C GLY A 173 -0.49 1.83 -11.98
N PHE A 174 0.78 1.45 -11.88
CA PHE A 174 1.90 2.27 -12.35
C PHE A 174 1.89 2.46 -13.87
N LEU A 175 1.69 1.39 -14.63
CA LEU A 175 1.75 1.42 -16.09
C LEU A 175 0.67 2.31 -16.71
N TYR A 176 -0.54 2.27 -16.12
CA TYR A 176 -1.73 3.00 -16.58
C TYR A 176 -2.02 4.27 -15.77
N GLN A 177 -1.05 4.75 -14.98
CA GLN A 177 -1.22 5.95 -14.17
C GLN A 177 -1.68 7.15 -15.01
N GLY A 178 -2.81 7.75 -14.64
CA GLY A 178 -3.41 8.91 -15.33
C GLY A 178 -3.97 8.63 -16.73
N SER A 179 -4.04 7.37 -17.18
CA SER A 179 -4.49 7.03 -18.53
C SER A 179 -6.01 6.94 -18.68
N ALA A 180 -6.76 6.80 -17.57
CA ALA A 180 -8.21 6.61 -17.57
C ALA A 180 -8.72 5.43 -18.43
N LYS A 181 -7.89 4.40 -18.66
CA LYS A 181 -8.27 3.29 -19.55
C LYS A 181 -9.43 2.49 -18.96
N ARG A 182 -10.60 2.61 -19.61
CA ARG A 182 -11.88 2.00 -19.20
C ARG A 182 -11.78 0.56 -18.73
N HIS A 183 -11.31 -0.34 -19.58
CA HIS A 183 -11.26 -1.77 -19.26
C HIS A 183 -10.42 -2.07 -18.01
N ILE A 184 -9.30 -1.38 -17.83
CA ILE A 184 -8.43 -1.56 -16.65
C ILE A 184 -9.12 -1.02 -15.40
N ALA A 185 -9.77 0.14 -15.48
CA ALA A 185 -10.52 0.70 -14.35
C ALA A 185 -11.69 -0.20 -13.93
N GLU A 186 -12.40 -0.79 -14.89
CA GLU A 186 -13.50 -1.73 -14.64
C GLU A 186 -13.01 -3.01 -13.94
N VAL A 187 -11.91 -3.61 -14.43
CA VAL A 187 -11.32 -4.80 -13.81
C VAL A 187 -10.83 -4.48 -12.40
N LEU A 188 -10.08 -3.40 -12.21
CA LEU A 188 -9.58 -3.01 -10.88
C LEU A 188 -10.72 -2.73 -9.89
N LEU A 189 -11.83 -2.14 -10.33
CA LEU A 189 -13.01 -1.92 -9.48
C LEU A 189 -13.65 -3.24 -9.04
N GLN A 190 -13.71 -4.24 -9.91
CA GLN A 190 -14.19 -5.58 -9.57
C GLN A 190 -13.25 -6.27 -8.58
N GLU A 191 -11.94 -6.10 -8.74
CA GLU A 191 -10.92 -6.69 -7.87
C GLU A 191 -10.93 -6.10 -6.45
N VAL A 192 -11.31 -4.82 -6.27
CA VAL A 192 -11.52 -4.23 -4.92
C VAL A 192 -12.58 -5.02 -4.14
N GLY A 193 -13.64 -5.47 -4.80
CA GLY A 193 -14.76 -6.20 -4.19
C GLY A 193 -14.70 -7.72 -4.37
N ARG A 194 -13.52 -8.29 -4.65
CA ARG A 194 -13.36 -9.72 -4.98
C ARG A 194 -13.89 -10.61 -3.84
N PRO A 195 -14.83 -11.55 -4.10
CA PRO A 195 -15.35 -12.46 -3.08
C PRO A 195 -14.32 -13.54 -2.68
N PRO A 196 -14.43 -14.15 -1.49
CA PRO A 196 -13.55 -15.24 -1.07
C PRO A 196 -13.88 -16.55 -1.80
N GLY A 197 -12.85 -17.37 -2.03
CA GLY A 197 -12.97 -18.66 -2.73
C GLY A 197 -12.64 -18.56 -4.22
N PRO A 198 -13.02 -19.57 -5.05
CA PRO A 198 -13.75 -20.77 -4.67
C PRO A 198 -12.99 -21.68 -3.70
N GLU A 199 -13.72 -22.42 -2.86
CA GLU A 199 -13.18 -23.45 -1.96
C GLU A 199 -12.04 -22.97 -1.02
N MET A 200 -10.78 -23.29 -1.32
CA MET A 200 -9.61 -22.91 -0.53
C MET A 200 -8.81 -21.75 -1.16
N GLU A 201 -9.23 -21.24 -2.32
CA GLU A 201 -8.57 -20.13 -3.00
C GLU A 201 -8.92 -18.77 -2.37
N ASN A 202 -8.11 -17.76 -2.66
CA ASN A 202 -8.40 -16.34 -2.37
C ASN A 202 -8.83 -16.05 -0.93
N SER A 203 -8.25 -16.78 0.02
CA SER A 203 -8.61 -16.70 1.44
C SER A 203 -7.53 -16.01 2.29
N VAL A 204 -6.31 -15.89 1.76
CA VAL A 204 -5.13 -15.31 2.44
C VAL A 204 -4.86 -13.89 1.96
N GLU A 205 -4.54 -12.97 2.88
CA GLU A 205 -4.09 -11.59 2.61
C GLU A 205 -5.00 -10.79 1.65
N ARG A 206 -6.31 -10.95 1.79
CA ARG A 206 -7.29 -10.28 0.95
C ARG A 206 -7.31 -8.77 1.14
N GLU A 207 -7.01 -8.31 2.35
CA GLU A 207 -6.90 -6.89 2.70
C GLU A 207 -5.79 -6.22 1.87
N SER A 208 -4.62 -6.87 1.75
CA SER A 208 -3.49 -6.39 0.95
C SER A 208 -3.85 -6.28 -0.53
N TYR A 209 -4.58 -7.28 -1.04
CA TYR A 209 -5.04 -7.30 -2.43
C TYR A 209 -6.07 -6.21 -2.73
N ALA A 210 -7.12 -6.10 -1.91
CA ALA A 210 -8.16 -5.09 -2.08
C ALA A 210 -7.60 -3.66 -1.92
N LEU A 211 -6.70 -3.45 -0.95
CA LEU A 211 -5.97 -2.19 -0.78
C LEU A 211 -5.19 -1.83 -2.04
N THR A 212 -4.44 -2.79 -2.60
CA THR A 212 -3.62 -2.59 -3.79
C THR A 212 -4.47 -2.37 -5.04
N ALA A 213 -5.60 -3.07 -5.16
CA ALA A 213 -6.58 -2.87 -6.24
C ALA A 213 -7.11 -1.44 -6.22
N GLY A 214 -7.46 -0.93 -5.03
CA GLY A 214 -7.95 0.43 -4.83
C GLY A 214 -6.88 1.49 -5.13
N LEU A 215 -5.65 1.27 -4.65
CA LEU A 215 -4.51 2.14 -4.97
C LEU A 215 -4.21 2.17 -6.47
N ALA A 216 -4.17 1.00 -7.12
CA ALA A 216 -3.95 0.89 -8.55
C ALA A 216 -5.06 1.61 -9.32
N LEU A 217 -6.34 1.42 -8.94
CA LEU A 217 -7.47 2.12 -9.54
C LEU A 217 -7.33 3.63 -9.39
N GLY A 218 -7.01 4.11 -8.18
CA GLY A 218 -6.78 5.52 -7.89
C GLY A 218 -5.61 6.12 -8.68
N LEU A 219 -4.55 5.34 -8.97
CA LEU A 219 -3.46 5.76 -9.84
C LEU A 219 -3.91 5.86 -11.31
N VAL A 220 -4.73 4.91 -11.79
CA VAL A 220 -5.27 4.94 -13.16
C VAL A 220 -6.19 6.14 -13.37
N THR A 221 -6.99 6.49 -12.36
CA THR A 221 -7.95 7.62 -12.40
C THR A 221 -7.42 8.91 -11.78
N LEU A 222 -6.11 8.99 -11.51
CA LEU A 222 -5.48 10.05 -10.71
C LEU A 222 -5.86 11.47 -11.18
N GLY A 223 -6.50 12.23 -10.30
CA GLY A 223 -6.83 13.65 -10.50
C GLY A 223 -7.82 13.93 -11.64
N LEU A 224 -8.53 12.93 -12.16
CA LEU A 224 -9.51 13.12 -13.23
C LEU A 224 -10.87 13.63 -12.71
N GLY A 225 -11.18 13.40 -11.44
CA GLY A 225 -12.48 13.70 -10.84
C GLY A 225 -13.64 13.02 -11.58
N GLU A 226 -14.74 13.75 -11.77
CA GLU A 226 -15.92 13.29 -12.53
C GLU A 226 -15.77 13.40 -14.06
N SER A 227 -14.66 13.95 -14.58
CA SER A 227 -14.56 14.39 -15.98
C SER A 227 -14.45 13.31 -17.07
N PRO A 228 -14.00 12.05 -16.86
CA PRO A 228 -13.79 11.16 -18.00
C PRO A 228 -15.13 10.61 -18.52
N ALA A 229 -15.63 11.18 -19.62
CA ALA A 229 -16.87 10.78 -20.29
C ALA A 229 -16.98 9.27 -20.60
N GLY A 230 -15.86 8.56 -20.71
CA GLY A 230 -15.79 7.11 -20.94
C GLY A 230 -15.90 6.22 -19.70
N LEU A 231 -15.97 6.79 -18.49
CA LEU A 231 -16.08 6.07 -17.20
C LEU A 231 -17.37 6.40 -16.43
N LEU A 232 -18.19 7.35 -16.91
CA LEU A 232 -19.38 7.82 -16.20
C LEU A 232 -20.42 6.71 -15.97
N ASP A 233 -20.53 5.78 -16.91
CA ASP A 233 -21.44 4.64 -16.84
C ASP A 233 -21.01 3.59 -15.81
N LEU A 234 -19.72 3.51 -15.48
CA LEU A 234 -19.19 2.60 -14.45
C LEU A 234 -19.56 3.05 -13.03
N GLN A 235 -19.97 4.31 -12.83
CA GLN A 235 -20.30 4.88 -11.52
C GLN A 235 -19.25 4.53 -10.45
N ILE A 236 -17.97 4.73 -10.82
CA ILE A 236 -16.82 4.38 -9.98
C ILE A 236 -16.93 5.04 -8.59
N PRO A 237 -17.24 6.35 -8.46
CA PRO A 237 -17.35 6.99 -7.15
C PRO A 237 -18.41 6.37 -6.25
N ASP A 238 -19.59 6.08 -6.79
CA ASP A 238 -20.71 5.49 -6.03
C ASP A 238 -20.39 4.06 -5.58
N THR A 239 -19.73 3.28 -6.45
CA THR A 239 -19.33 1.91 -6.14
C THR A 239 -18.22 1.88 -5.09
N LEU A 240 -17.25 2.79 -5.16
CA LEU A 240 -16.22 2.93 -4.12
C LEU A 240 -16.81 3.45 -2.80
N HIS A 241 -17.75 4.39 -2.84
CA HIS A 241 -18.46 4.84 -1.64
C HIS A 241 -19.23 3.68 -0.99
N TYR A 242 -19.88 2.84 -1.80
CA TYR A 242 -20.54 1.61 -1.35
C TYR A 242 -19.55 0.62 -0.70
N TYR A 243 -18.35 0.44 -1.26
CA TYR A 243 -17.30 -0.38 -0.63
C TYR A 243 -16.74 0.24 0.66
N MET A 244 -16.76 1.57 0.79
CA MET A 244 -16.28 2.27 1.98
C MET A 244 -17.26 2.25 3.16
N VAL A 245 -18.55 2.41 2.91
CA VAL A 245 -19.59 2.49 3.95
C VAL A 245 -20.19 1.11 4.25
N GLY A 246 -20.14 0.20 3.28
CA GLY A 246 -20.80 -1.09 3.35
C GLY A 246 -22.26 -1.04 2.88
N GLY A 247 -22.80 -2.22 2.60
CA GLY A 247 -24.16 -2.41 2.11
C GLY A 247 -24.39 -3.85 1.66
N ASN A 248 -25.60 -4.15 1.19
CA ASN A 248 -25.96 -5.49 0.70
C ASN A 248 -25.19 -5.83 -0.57
N LYS A 249 -24.50 -6.97 -0.57
CA LYS A 249 -23.72 -7.48 -1.71
C LYS A 249 -24.54 -7.43 -2.99
N ARG A 250 -23.98 -6.74 -3.99
CA ARG A 250 -24.50 -6.80 -5.36
C ARG A 250 -24.34 -8.24 -5.87
N GLN A 251 -25.37 -8.77 -6.52
CA GLN A 251 -25.29 -10.10 -7.11
C GLN A 251 -24.20 -10.12 -8.18
N LEU A 252 -23.29 -11.10 -8.08
CA LEU A 252 -22.26 -11.33 -9.09
C LEU A 252 -22.93 -11.58 -10.45
N SER A 253 -22.47 -10.86 -11.48
CA SER A 253 -22.99 -10.96 -12.84
C SER A 253 -21.97 -11.65 -13.76
N GLY A 254 -22.44 -12.38 -14.78
CA GLY A 254 -21.60 -13.02 -15.79
C GLY A 254 -20.78 -14.22 -15.29
N SER A 255 -19.59 -14.40 -15.84
CA SER A 255 -18.67 -15.54 -15.62
C SER A 255 -18.23 -15.72 -14.16
N GLN A 256 -18.23 -14.64 -13.37
CA GLN A 256 -17.92 -14.69 -11.94
C GLN A 256 -18.98 -15.47 -11.15
N LYS A 257 -20.25 -15.46 -11.57
CA LYS A 257 -21.33 -16.19 -10.88
C LYS A 257 -21.13 -17.71 -10.94
N GLU A 258 -20.55 -18.22 -12.03
CA GLU A 258 -20.25 -19.64 -12.16
C GLU A 258 -19.02 -20.05 -11.35
N LYS A 259 -17.97 -19.20 -11.32
CA LYS A 259 -16.74 -19.45 -10.57
C LYS A 259 -16.97 -19.49 -9.05
N TYR A 260 -17.73 -18.54 -8.50
CA TYR A 260 -17.98 -18.43 -7.05
C TYR A 260 -19.28 -19.11 -6.60
N LYS A 261 -19.75 -20.12 -7.35
CA LYS A 261 -20.95 -20.88 -6.98
C LYS A 261 -20.72 -21.69 -5.70
N LEU A 262 -19.50 -22.15 -5.45
CA LEU A 262 -19.09 -22.79 -4.21
C LEU A 262 -18.48 -21.75 -3.27
N PRO A 263 -18.98 -21.63 -2.02
CA PRO A 263 -18.42 -20.70 -1.05
C PRO A 263 -17.02 -21.13 -0.60
N SER A 264 -16.24 -20.18 -0.07
CA SER A 264 -14.97 -20.49 0.59
C SER A 264 -15.18 -21.38 1.83
N PHE A 265 -14.25 -22.30 2.07
CA PHE A 265 -14.20 -23.13 3.28
C PHE A 265 -13.49 -22.43 4.45
N GLN A 266 -12.75 -21.35 4.19
CA GLN A 266 -11.95 -20.66 5.20
C GLN A 266 -12.59 -19.34 5.66
N VAL A 267 -13.21 -18.60 4.73
CA VAL A 267 -13.78 -17.27 5.00
C VAL A 267 -15.28 -17.28 4.77
N ARG A 268 -16.05 -17.07 5.83
CA ARG A 268 -17.50 -16.91 5.77
C ARG A 268 -17.87 -15.44 5.85
N GLU A 269 -18.23 -14.88 4.71
CA GLU A 269 -18.82 -13.53 4.66
C GLU A 269 -20.36 -13.60 4.68
N GLY A 270 -20.99 -12.63 5.33
CA GLY A 270 -22.44 -12.45 5.29
C GLY A 270 -22.95 -11.85 3.97
N ASP A 271 -24.22 -11.42 3.99
CA ASP A 271 -24.89 -10.75 2.86
C ASP A 271 -24.43 -9.31 2.65
N ASN A 272 -23.67 -8.76 3.60
CA ASN A 272 -23.11 -7.43 3.53
C ASN A 272 -21.66 -7.47 3.01
N VAL A 273 -21.25 -6.38 2.35
CA VAL A 273 -19.84 -6.16 1.99
C VAL A 273 -18.99 -6.14 3.25
N ASN A 274 -17.85 -6.83 3.17
CA ASN A 274 -16.85 -6.76 4.22
C ASN A 274 -16.09 -5.43 4.12
N ILE A 275 -16.43 -4.51 5.03
CA ILE A 275 -15.83 -3.17 5.11
C ILE A 275 -14.35 -3.27 5.47
N ASP A 276 -13.97 -4.23 6.32
CA ASP A 276 -12.59 -4.38 6.80
C ASP A 276 -11.61 -4.68 5.67
N VAL A 277 -12.07 -5.35 4.61
CA VAL A 277 -11.25 -5.68 3.43
C VAL A 277 -11.31 -4.56 2.39
N THR A 278 -12.50 -4.05 2.09
CA THR A 278 -12.74 -3.21 0.90
C THR A 278 -12.61 -1.70 1.17
N ALA A 279 -12.88 -1.25 2.39
CA ALA A 279 -12.87 0.17 2.74
C ALA A 279 -11.51 0.86 2.60
N PRO A 280 -10.34 0.30 2.99
CA PRO A 280 -9.08 1.01 2.90
C PRO A 280 -8.69 1.28 1.43
N GLY A 281 -8.87 0.28 0.57
CA GLY A 281 -8.65 0.42 -0.88
C GLY A 281 -9.61 1.43 -1.51
N ALA A 282 -10.90 1.35 -1.19
CA ALA A 282 -11.91 2.26 -1.75
C ALA A 282 -11.70 3.72 -1.32
N THR A 283 -11.34 3.94 -0.06
CA THR A 283 -11.07 5.28 0.51
C THR A 283 -9.90 5.95 -0.20
N LEU A 284 -8.79 5.22 -0.38
CA LEU A 284 -7.61 5.74 -1.07
C LEU A 284 -7.85 5.93 -2.57
N ALA A 285 -8.61 5.03 -3.21
CA ALA A 285 -9.01 5.16 -4.61
C ALA A 285 -9.79 6.46 -4.83
N LEU A 286 -10.78 6.75 -3.98
CA LEU A 286 -11.55 8.01 -4.02
C LEU A 286 -10.66 9.23 -3.79
N GLY A 287 -9.77 9.18 -2.80
CA GLY A 287 -8.83 10.27 -2.51
C GLY A 287 -7.90 10.60 -3.68
N LEU A 288 -7.39 9.59 -4.38
CA LEU A 288 -6.53 9.75 -5.56
C LEU A 288 -7.31 10.18 -6.81
N MET A 289 -8.50 9.61 -7.03
CA MET A 289 -9.36 9.96 -8.17
C MET A 289 -9.77 11.43 -8.14
N PHE A 290 -10.12 11.94 -6.95
CA PHE A 290 -10.52 13.33 -6.73
C PHE A 290 -9.38 14.23 -6.22
N PHE A 291 -8.12 13.80 -6.39
CA PHE A 291 -6.96 14.55 -5.94
C PHE A 291 -6.96 15.99 -6.48
N ASN A 292 -6.85 16.96 -5.57
CA ASN A 292 -6.81 18.40 -5.87
C ASN A 292 -8.00 18.91 -6.73
N THR A 293 -9.14 18.24 -6.68
CA THR A 293 -10.36 18.69 -7.40
C THR A 293 -11.16 19.71 -6.59
N GLY A 294 -11.02 19.74 -5.26
CA GLY A 294 -11.80 20.62 -4.39
C GLY A 294 -13.28 20.24 -4.28
N ASN A 295 -13.67 19.03 -4.74
CA ASN A 295 -15.06 18.60 -4.68
C ASN A 295 -15.51 18.34 -3.22
N ARG A 296 -16.33 19.25 -2.70
CA ARG A 296 -16.83 19.19 -1.32
C ARG A 296 -17.81 18.04 -1.09
N ALA A 297 -18.60 17.65 -2.09
CA ALA A 297 -19.59 16.59 -1.93
C ALA A 297 -18.92 15.24 -1.61
N VAL A 298 -17.86 14.90 -2.34
CA VAL A 298 -17.08 13.66 -2.09
C VAL A 298 -16.24 13.79 -0.81
N ALA A 299 -15.71 14.98 -0.53
CA ALA A 299 -14.97 15.21 0.72
C ALA A 299 -15.85 15.08 1.97
N GLU A 300 -17.15 15.39 1.88
CA GLU A 300 -18.10 15.23 2.97
C GLU A 300 -18.35 13.76 3.33
N TRP A 301 -18.29 12.84 2.36
CA TRP A 301 -18.37 11.39 2.62
C TRP A 301 -17.22 10.88 3.49
N MET A 302 -16.09 11.59 3.48
CA MET A 302 -14.88 11.25 4.21
C MET A 302 -14.81 11.91 5.60
N ASN A 303 -15.84 12.66 6.00
CA ASN A 303 -15.85 13.30 7.31
C ASN A 303 -15.85 12.26 8.44
N PRO A 304 -15.16 12.53 9.55
CA PRO A 304 -15.29 11.70 10.74
C PRO A 304 -16.75 11.71 11.22
N PRO A 305 -17.27 10.58 11.73
CA PRO A 305 -18.61 10.54 12.29
C PRO A 305 -18.79 11.54 13.44
N ASN A 306 -19.96 12.18 13.50
CA ASN A 306 -20.27 13.22 14.49
C ASN A 306 -21.03 12.70 15.72
N THR A 307 -21.33 11.40 15.78
CA THR A 307 -22.09 10.76 16.87
C THR A 307 -21.32 9.55 17.40
N HIS A 308 -21.40 9.29 18.71
CA HIS A 308 -20.74 8.15 19.35
C HIS A 308 -21.13 6.82 18.70
N TYR A 309 -22.42 6.62 18.42
CA TYR A 309 -22.92 5.40 17.78
C TYR A 309 -22.28 5.12 16.40
N LEU A 310 -22.08 6.15 15.57
CA LEU A 310 -21.44 5.96 14.26
C LEU A 310 -19.92 5.82 14.37
N LEU A 311 -19.31 6.35 15.44
CA LEU A 311 -17.89 6.18 15.72
C LEU A 311 -17.59 4.72 16.07
N ASP A 312 -18.42 4.09 16.88
CA ASP A 312 -18.28 2.68 17.29
C ASP A 312 -18.40 1.69 16.11
N LEU A 313 -19.06 2.10 15.02
CA LEU A 313 -19.22 1.29 13.80
C LEU A 313 -18.02 1.35 12.86
N VAL A 314 -17.06 2.26 13.08
CA VAL A 314 -15.94 2.47 12.16
C VAL A 314 -14.62 2.23 12.89
N ARG A 315 -13.81 1.31 12.35
CA ARG A 315 -12.48 1.05 12.88
C ARG A 315 -11.60 2.32 12.81
N PRO A 316 -10.85 2.68 13.88
CA PRO A 316 -10.10 3.93 13.93
C PRO A 316 -9.03 4.11 12.85
N ASP A 317 -8.40 3.03 12.39
CA ASP A 317 -7.42 3.04 11.28
C ASP A 317 -8.06 3.49 9.95
N LEU A 318 -9.32 3.12 9.70
CA LEU A 318 -10.07 3.60 8.54
C LEU A 318 -10.36 5.10 8.64
N LEU A 319 -10.55 5.65 9.84
CA LEU A 319 -10.70 7.09 10.04
C LEU A 319 -9.43 7.86 9.68
N MET A 320 -8.25 7.28 9.96
CA MET A 320 -6.97 7.85 9.51
C MET A 320 -6.95 7.93 7.98
N LEU A 321 -7.28 6.85 7.27
CA LEU A 321 -7.30 6.82 5.81
C LEU A 321 -8.36 7.76 5.22
N ARG A 322 -9.55 7.86 5.82
CA ARG A 322 -10.59 8.83 5.41
C ARG A 322 -10.11 10.26 5.56
N THR A 323 -9.44 10.57 6.66
CA THR A 323 -8.85 11.89 6.88
C THR A 323 -7.77 12.19 5.83
N ILE A 324 -6.95 11.18 5.50
CA ILE A 324 -5.94 11.31 4.44
C ILE A 324 -6.58 11.58 3.08
N ALA A 325 -7.57 10.76 2.69
CA ALA A 325 -8.30 10.93 1.44
C ALA A 325 -8.99 12.29 1.35
N ARG A 326 -9.62 12.75 2.43
CA ARG A 326 -10.23 14.09 2.52
C ARG A 326 -9.22 15.20 2.28
N GLY A 327 -8.03 15.11 2.89
CA GLY A 327 -6.95 16.07 2.69
C GLY A 327 -6.40 16.05 1.25
N LEU A 328 -6.33 14.88 0.61
CA LEU A 328 -5.95 14.75 -0.80
C LEU A 328 -6.98 15.41 -1.74
N ILE A 329 -8.27 15.31 -1.44
CA ILE A 329 -9.35 15.93 -2.21
C ILE A 329 -9.34 17.46 -2.03
N LEU A 330 -9.31 17.93 -0.77
CA LEU A 330 -9.28 19.34 -0.39
C LEU A 330 -7.84 19.85 -0.27
N TRP A 331 -7.00 19.53 -1.26
CA TRP A 331 -5.56 19.83 -1.21
C TRP A 331 -5.23 21.32 -1.11
N SER A 332 -6.08 22.20 -1.66
CA SER A 332 -5.97 23.65 -1.55
C SER A 332 -6.19 24.18 -0.14
N ASP A 333 -6.99 23.46 0.66
CA ASP A 333 -7.52 23.96 1.94
C ASP A 333 -6.63 23.53 3.12
N ILE A 334 -5.56 22.77 2.86
CA ILE A 334 -4.57 22.37 3.87
C ILE A 334 -3.75 23.59 4.30
N ARG A 335 -3.86 23.95 5.57
CA ARG A 335 -3.10 25.04 6.19
C ARG A 335 -2.06 24.49 7.18
N SER A 336 -1.02 25.28 7.47
CA SER A 336 0.09 24.93 8.37
C SER A 336 -0.18 25.17 9.85
N ASP A 337 -1.31 25.78 10.19
CA ASP A 337 -1.66 26.18 11.56
C ASP A 337 -2.20 25.02 12.40
N ALA A 338 -2.05 25.18 13.72
CA ALA A 338 -2.58 24.22 14.69
C ALA A 338 -4.11 24.17 14.70
N ASP A 339 -4.78 25.29 14.41
CA ASP A 339 -6.25 25.34 14.43
C ASP A 339 -6.83 24.47 13.30
N TRP A 340 -6.19 24.45 12.13
CA TRP A 340 -6.54 23.54 11.06
C TRP A 340 -6.33 22.07 11.44
N LEU A 341 -5.19 21.74 12.08
CA LEU A 341 -4.87 20.37 12.46
C LEU A 341 -5.86 19.82 13.50
N PHE A 342 -6.06 20.55 14.60
CA PHE A 342 -6.96 20.13 15.67
C PHE A 342 -8.43 20.30 15.32
N GLY A 343 -8.76 21.17 14.35
CA GLY A 343 -10.10 21.36 13.81
C GLY A 343 -10.59 20.26 12.86
N GLN A 344 -9.78 19.27 12.52
CA GLN A 344 -10.23 18.12 11.71
C GLN A 344 -11.16 17.16 12.48
N PHE A 345 -11.11 17.19 13.82
CA PHE A 345 -11.96 16.33 14.64
C PHE A 345 -13.21 17.10 15.13
N PRO A 346 -14.40 16.47 15.18
CA PRO A 346 -15.62 17.17 15.58
C PRO A 346 -15.54 17.72 17.01
N SER A 347 -15.88 18.99 17.19
CA SER A 347 -15.88 19.66 18.50
C SER A 347 -16.92 19.13 19.49
N ASN A 348 -17.82 18.26 19.04
CA ASN A 348 -18.88 17.66 19.86
C ASN A 348 -18.32 16.67 20.88
N PHE A 349 -17.16 16.09 20.60
CA PHE A 349 -16.47 15.16 21.49
C PHE A 349 -15.61 15.95 22.48
N LYS A 350 -15.84 15.74 23.77
CA LYS A 350 -14.97 16.26 24.82
C LYS A 350 -13.79 15.31 24.96
N ILE A 351 -12.73 15.62 24.22
CA ILE A 351 -11.48 14.86 24.25
C ILE A 351 -10.78 15.11 25.59
N ASP A 352 -11.04 14.25 26.57
CA ASP A 352 -10.32 14.25 27.84
C ASP A 352 -9.19 13.21 27.80
N LEU A 353 -8.10 13.58 27.13
CA LEU A 353 -6.89 12.74 26.96
C LEU A 353 -6.09 12.57 28.25
N GLU A 354 -6.46 13.27 29.31
CA GLU A 354 -5.72 13.28 30.59
C GLU A 354 -6.43 12.55 31.71
N ARG A 355 -7.68 12.07 31.51
CA ARG A 355 -8.40 11.31 32.54
C ARG A 355 -7.68 10.00 32.83
N PRO A 356 -7.11 9.83 34.03
CA PRO A 356 -6.61 8.54 34.45
C PRO A 356 -7.83 7.64 34.64
N TYR A 357 -7.69 6.39 34.20
CA TYR A 357 -8.63 5.30 34.45
C TYR A 357 -8.66 4.97 35.95
N TYR A 358 -9.13 5.91 36.78
CA TYR A 358 -9.41 5.61 38.18
C TYR A 358 -10.74 4.88 38.22
N TRP A 359 -10.63 3.58 38.49
CA TRP A 359 -11.70 2.67 38.84
C TRP A 359 -12.49 3.25 40.02
N GLY A 360 -13.54 3.99 39.73
CA GLY A 360 -14.44 4.53 40.75
C GLY A 360 -14.78 5.99 40.53
N ASP A 361 -15.62 6.26 39.53
CA ASP A 361 -16.69 7.20 39.79
C ASP A 361 -17.92 6.88 38.94
N LYS A 362 -19.07 6.90 39.60
CA LYS A 362 -20.38 6.52 39.07
C LYS A 362 -20.89 7.58 38.10
N TYR A 363 -20.51 7.53 36.82
CA TYR A 363 -21.17 8.33 35.76
C TYR A 363 -21.20 7.58 34.42
N GLU A 364 -22.43 7.48 33.87
CA GLU A 364 -22.85 7.09 32.52
C GLU A 364 -22.08 5.95 31.81
N THR A 365 -22.57 4.73 31.99
CA THR A 365 -22.17 3.48 31.33
C THR A 365 -22.32 3.46 29.80
N SER A 366 -22.61 4.58 29.15
CA SER A 366 -23.03 4.63 27.73
C SER A 366 -22.02 5.26 26.77
N VAL A 367 -20.90 5.82 27.25
CA VAL A 367 -19.90 6.48 26.39
C VAL A 367 -18.57 5.75 26.48
N ASP A 368 -18.11 5.20 25.35
CA ASP A 368 -16.81 4.57 25.22
C ASP A 368 -15.72 5.62 24.93
N TYR A 369 -15.10 6.10 26.00
CA TYR A 369 -14.00 7.06 25.92
C TYR A 369 -12.74 6.50 25.24
N GLU A 370 -12.55 5.17 25.20
CA GLU A 370 -11.41 4.56 24.51
C GLU A 370 -11.56 4.72 23.00
N SER A 371 -12.74 4.37 22.46
CA SER A 371 -13.05 4.54 21.04
C SER A 371 -12.92 6.00 20.58
N GLU A 372 -13.32 6.96 21.41
CA GLU A 372 -13.10 8.38 21.15
C GLU A 372 -11.62 8.77 21.10
N ALA A 373 -10.82 8.31 22.07
CA ALA A 373 -9.39 8.60 22.12
C ALA A 373 -8.64 7.97 20.93
N GLN A 374 -8.99 6.73 20.57
CA GLN A 374 -8.42 6.04 19.41
C GLN A 374 -8.80 6.74 18.10
N ALA A 375 -10.06 7.15 17.94
CA ALA A 375 -10.50 7.90 16.77
C ALA A 375 -9.79 9.25 16.66
N TRP A 376 -9.66 9.99 17.78
CA TRP A 376 -8.94 11.25 17.81
C TRP A 376 -7.47 11.08 17.39
N CYS A 377 -6.77 10.10 17.96
CA CYS A 377 -5.38 9.81 17.62
C CYS A 377 -5.19 9.53 16.12
N ASN A 378 -6.07 8.72 15.54
CA ASN A 378 -5.99 8.34 14.13
C ASN A 378 -6.35 9.50 13.18
N VAL A 379 -7.36 10.31 13.50
CA VAL A 379 -7.72 11.49 12.70
C VAL A 379 -6.58 12.52 12.73
N ILE A 380 -6.01 12.81 13.89
CA ILE A 380 -4.90 13.76 14.02
C ILE A 380 -3.63 13.22 13.34
N ALA A 381 -3.36 11.91 13.42
CA ALA A 381 -2.27 11.28 12.69
C ALA A 381 -2.46 11.40 11.18
N GLY A 382 -3.66 11.13 10.66
CA GLY A 382 -3.99 11.28 9.25
C GLY A 382 -3.90 12.73 8.74
N ALA A 383 -4.39 13.69 9.52
CA ALA A 383 -4.28 15.11 9.20
C ALA A 383 -2.81 15.60 9.23
N SER A 384 -2.03 15.11 10.20
CA SER A 384 -0.58 15.36 10.27
C SER A 384 0.15 14.79 9.05
N PHE A 385 -0.25 13.59 8.59
CA PHE A 385 0.28 12.98 7.38
C PHE A 385 -0.04 13.82 6.13
N CYS A 386 -1.28 14.31 5.98
CA CYS A 386 -1.64 15.23 4.89
C CYS A 386 -0.83 16.53 4.90
N MET A 387 -0.63 17.13 6.07
CA MET A 387 0.21 18.32 6.21
C MET A 387 1.66 18.02 5.79
N GLY A 388 2.18 16.86 6.19
CA GLY A 388 3.49 16.37 5.77
C GLY A 388 3.60 16.18 4.26
N LEU A 389 2.57 15.61 3.62
CA LEU A 389 2.50 15.48 2.16
C LEU A 389 2.46 16.85 1.46
N LYS A 390 1.67 17.80 1.96
CA LYS A 390 1.51 19.14 1.36
C LYS A 390 2.80 19.94 1.35
N TYR A 391 3.55 19.88 2.46
CA TYR A 391 4.79 20.63 2.65
C TYR A 391 6.05 19.77 2.49
N ALA A 392 5.94 18.61 1.84
CA ALA A 392 7.05 17.69 1.60
C ALA A 392 8.18 18.42 0.85
N GLY A 393 9.38 18.44 1.44
CA GLY A 393 10.57 19.10 0.85
C GLY A 393 10.53 20.64 0.84
N SER A 394 9.52 21.28 1.44
CA SER A 394 9.39 22.74 1.47
C SER A 394 10.05 23.42 2.67
N GLU A 395 10.51 22.66 3.67
CA GLU A 395 11.13 23.16 4.91
C GLU A 395 10.32 24.26 5.64
N ASN A 396 8.98 24.19 5.57
CA ASN A 396 8.11 25.20 6.19
C ASN A 396 8.19 25.14 7.73
N GLN A 397 8.63 26.25 8.34
CA GLN A 397 8.82 26.39 9.78
C GLN A 397 7.52 26.32 10.59
N GLU A 398 6.41 26.80 10.04
CA GLU A 398 5.12 26.75 10.73
C GLU A 398 4.58 25.32 10.79
N ALA A 399 4.59 24.62 9.64
CA ALA A 399 4.20 23.21 9.57
C ALA A 399 5.09 22.36 10.49
N PHE A 400 6.41 22.62 10.54
CA PHE A 400 7.31 21.95 11.47
C PHE A 400 6.90 22.16 12.94
N LYS A 401 6.61 23.39 13.37
CA LYS A 401 6.19 23.68 14.75
C LYS A 401 4.89 22.95 15.09
N THR A 402 3.92 22.95 14.18
CA THR A 402 2.63 22.29 14.37
C THR A 402 2.78 20.78 14.47
N LEU A 403 3.50 20.14 13.54
CA LEU A 403 3.76 18.70 13.56
C LEU A 403 4.59 18.28 14.79
N HIS A 404 5.58 19.09 15.18
CA HIS A 404 6.39 18.83 16.36
C HIS A 404 5.58 18.95 17.65
N LYS A 405 4.60 19.87 17.71
CA LYS A 405 3.64 19.96 18.83
C LYS A 405 2.79 18.69 18.90
N ALA A 406 2.23 18.23 17.78
CA ALA A 406 1.46 17.00 17.73
C ALA A 406 2.30 15.79 18.19
N LEU A 407 3.53 15.66 17.71
CA LEU A 407 4.46 14.61 18.14
C LEU A 407 4.74 14.63 19.65
N LYS A 408 4.96 15.81 20.23
CA LYS A 408 5.13 15.96 21.68
C LYS A 408 3.90 15.52 22.46
N THR A 409 2.71 15.82 21.97
CA THR A 409 1.46 15.33 22.57
C THR A 409 1.41 13.80 22.55
N PHE A 410 1.73 13.16 21.42
CA PHE A 410 1.77 11.70 21.31
C PHE A 410 2.82 11.04 22.21
N ILE A 411 4.03 11.59 22.29
CA ILE A 411 5.08 11.09 23.20
C ILE A 411 4.68 11.30 24.67
N GLY A 412 4.04 12.43 24.96
CA GLY A 412 3.54 12.76 26.30
C GLY A 412 2.61 11.68 26.85
N PHE A 413 1.78 11.06 26.00
CA PHE A 413 0.91 9.94 26.40
C PHE A 413 1.70 8.73 26.92
N GLN A 414 2.77 8.32 26.22
CA GLN A 414 3.57 7.16 26.63
C GLN A 414 4.28 7.38 27.96
N SER A 415 4.75 8.61 28.22
CA SER A 415 5.51 8.93 29.44
C SER A 415 4.69 8.94 30.73
N LYS A 416 3.35 9.05 30.65
CA LYS A 416 2.46 9.14 31.81
C LYS A 416 1.89 7.77 32.25
N HIS A 417 2.16 6.70 31.51
CA HIS A 417 1.65 5.34 31.76
C HIS A 417 2.75 4.31 32.12
N VAL A 418 3.96 4.76 32.46
CA VAL A 418 5.07 3.91 32.96
C VAL A 418 5.24 4.08 34.45
#